data_AF-A0AAV3TAM9-F1
#
_entry.id   AF-A0AAV3TAM9-F1
#
_cell.length_a   1.000
_cell.length_b   1.000
_cell.length_c   1.000
_cell.angle_alpha   90.00
_cell.angle_beta   90.00
_cell.angle_gamma   90.00
#
_symmetry.space_group_name_H-M   'P 1'
#
loop_
_entity.id
_entity.type
_entity.pdbx_description
1 polymer ?
#
loop_
_entity_poly.entity_id
_entity_poly.type
_entity_poly.pdbx_seq_one_letter_code
_entity_poly.pdbx_strand_id
1 'polypeptide(L)'
;MSGESNSEELAEELISACRTSIGDTLRSITLFTAEDYDQLYIRSDLEQDAELDRFVANERLGFTSQQTYGDSELGEYEFTIRAFEYGYVTRVIVGDRGVYVTTDEMHMDEFDELATAVRGVLRENTGAA
;
A
#
# COMPACT_ATOMS: atom_id res chain seq x y z
N MET A 1 -14.90 -9.49 18.14
CA MET A 1 -15.94 -8.43 17.99
C MET A 1 -15.34 -7.02 17.88
N SER A 2 -14.50 -6.52 18.80
CA SER A 2 -13.92 -5.17 18.65
C SER A 2 -12.74 -5.07 17.66
N GLY A 3 -11.99 -6.16 17.43
CA GLY A 3 -10.83 -6.16 16.53
C GLY A 3 -11.17 -6.34 15.05
N GLU A 4 -12.22 -7.10 14.71
CA GLU A 4 -12.67 -7.32 13.33
C GLU A 4 -13.26 -6.04 12.72
N SER A 5 -14.06 -5.29 13.50
CA SER A 5 -14.68 -4.04 13.05
C SER A 5 -13.67 -2.97 12.64
N ASN A 6 -12.51 -2.89 13.32
CA ASN A 6 -11.48 -1.90 12.99
C ASN A 6 -10.67 -2.31 11.74
N SER A 7 -10.61 -3.62 11.44
CA SER A 7 -9.92 -4.11 10.24
C SER A 7 -10.80 -3.89 9.00
N GLU A 8 -12.11 -4.12 9.12
CA GLU A 8 -13.08 -3.86 8.06
C GLU A 8 -13.18 -2.35 7.75
N GLU A 9 -13.23 -1.49 8.77
CA GLU A 9 -13.24 -0.03 8.59
C GLU A 9 -11.97 0.46 7.87
N LEU A 10 -10.79 0.03 8.33
CA LEU A 10 -9.52 0.32 7.64
C LEU A 10 -9.52 -0.14 6.18
N ALA A 11 -10.08 -1.33 5.92
CA ALA A 11 -10.16 -1.85 4.56
C ALA A 11 -11.04 -0.97 3.67
N GLU A 12 -12.23 -0.60 4.14
CA GLU A 12 -13.14 0.29 3.43
C GLU A 12 -12.51 1.67 3.15
N GLU A 13 -11.82 2.25 4.14
CA GLU A 13 -11.11 3.52 3.99
C GLU A 13 -9.99 3.45 2.96
N LEU A 14 -9.16 2.40 3.00
CA LEU A 14 -8.09 2.20 2.01
C LEU A 14 -8.63 2.03 0.60
N ILE A 15 -9.70 1.25 0.42
CA ILE A 15 -10.36 1.07 -0.87
C ILE A 15 -10.92 2.39 -1.38
N SER A 16 -11.60 3.14 -0.51
CA SER A 16 -12.18 4.44 -0.84
C SER A 16 -11.09 5.43 -1.26
N ALA A 17 -10.03 5.56 -0.45
CA ALA A 17 -8.90 6.43 -0.72
C ALA A 17 -8.21 6.12 -2.05
N CYS A 18 -7.87 4.84 -2.30
CA CYS A 18 -7.23 4.44 -3.54
C CYS A 18 -8.12 4.72 -4.75
N ARG A 19 -9.42 4.38 -4.69
CA ARG A 19 -10.36 4.64 -5.79
C ARG A 19 -10.56 6.13 -6.06
N THR A 20 -10.58 6.97 -5.02
CA THR A 20 -10.66 8.42 -5.19
C THR A 20 -9.39 8.98 -5.85
N SER A 21 -8.21 8.47 -5.49
CA SER A 21 -6.94 8.95 -6.04
C SER A 21 -6.71 8.51 -7.48
N ILE A 22 -6.92 7.22 -7.78
CA ILE A 22 -6.43 6.62 -9.04
C ILE A 22 -7.51 5.93 -9.88
N GLY A 23 -8.77 5.97 -9.43
CA GLY A 23 -9.91 5.50 -10.18
C GLY A 23 -9.77 4.06 -10.69
N ASP A 24 -10.04 3.89 -11.98
CA ASP A 24 -10.08 2.57 -12.65
C ASP A 24 -8.69 1.96 -12.86
N THR A 25 -7.63 2.76 -12.71
CA THR A 25 -6.24 2.31 -12.81
C THR A 25 -5.85 1.40 -11.64
N LEU A 26 -6.61 1.42 -10.55
CA LEU A 26 -6.45 0.54 -9.40
C LEU A 26 -6.70 -0.93 -9.78
N ARG A 27 -5.69 -1.78 -9.57
CA ARG A 27 -5.79 -3.23 -9.83
C ARG A 27 -5.96 -4.06 -8.57
N SER A 28 -5.19 -3.79 -7.53
CA SER A 28 -5.32 -4.48 -6.25
C SER A 28 -4.77 -3.66 -5.08
N ILE A 29 -5.25 -3.99 -3.88
CA ILE A 29 -4.75 -3.45 -2.61
C ILE A 29 -4.45 -4.63 -1.68
N THR A 30 -3.24 -4.65 -1.14
CA THR A 30 -2.85 -5.61 -0.11
C THR A 30 -2.27 -4.87 1.09
N LEU A 31 -2.89 -5.07 2.25
CA LEU A 31 -2.39 -4.66 3.55
C LEU A 31 -1.46 -5.74 4.06
N PHE A 32 -0.31 -5.38 4.62
CA PHE A 32 0.63 -6.32 5.19
C PHE A 32 1.26 -5.79 6.47
N THR A 33 1.64 -6.71 7.34
CA THR A 33 2.47 -6.46 8.52
C THR A 33 3.76 -7.29 8.41
N ALA A 34 4.58 -7.25 9.45
CA ALA A 34 5.75 -8.13 9.54
C ALA A 34 5.37 -9.63 9.56
N GLU A 35 4.18 -9.97 10.04
CA GLU A 35 3.75 -11.34 10.31
C GLU A 35 2.73 -11.84 9.29
N ASP A 36 1.79 -10.99 8.86
CA ASP A 36 0.65 -11.40 8.02
C ASP A 36 0.35 -10.45 6.87
N TYR A 37 -0.65 -10.76 6.05
CA TYR A 37 -1.21 -9.87 5.03
C TYR A 37 -2.67 -10.20 4.71
N ASP A 38 -3.36 -9.22 4.13
CA ASP A 38 -4.74 -9.35 3.67
C ASP A 38 -4.94 -8.64 2.32
N GLN A 39 -5.58 -9.31 1.36
CA GLN A 39 -5.94 -8.72 0.08
C GLN A 39 -7.31 -8.06 0.19
N LEU A 40 -7.31 -6.74 0.35
CA LEU A 40 -8.50 -5.94 0.58
C LEU A 40 -9.31 -5.71 -0.70
N TYR A 41 -8.62 -5.65 -1.84
CA TYR A 41 -9.25 -5.39 -3.13
C TYR A 41 -8.51 -6.07 -4.27
N ILE A 42 -9.28 -6.56 -5.23
CA ILE A 42 -8.83 -6.96 -6.55
C ILE A 42 -9.87 -6.53 -7.59
N ARG A 43 -9.40 -6.00 -8.72
CA ARG A 43 -10.26 -5.62 -9.84
C ARG A 43 -10.88 -6.87 -10.46
N SER A 44 -12.13 -6.76 -10.91
CA SER A 44 -12.96 -7.91 -11.31
C SER A 44 -12.44 -8.68 -12.53
N ASP A 45 -11.58 -8.09 -13.34
CA ASP A 45 -10.92 -8.69 -14.50
C ASP A 45 -9.63 -9.45 -14.14
N LEU A 46 -9.20 -9.39 -12.87
CA LEU A 46 -7.97 -10.03 -12.39
C LEU A 46 -8.30 -11.22 -11.49
N GLU A 47 -7.46 -12.24 -11.57
CA GLU A 47 -7.51 -13.39 -10.66
C GLU A 47 -6.61 -13.15 -9.46
N GLN A 48 -7.00 -13.69 -8.29
CA GLN A 48 -6.17 -13.63 -7.10
C GLN A 48 -4.81 -14.28 -7.38
N ASP A 49 -3.74 -13.51 -7.24
CA ASP A 49 -2.40 -13.95 -7.61
C ASP A 49 -1.95 -15.10 -6.71
N ALA A 50 -1.72 -16.27 -7.29
CA ALA A 50 -1.22 -17.45 -6.58
C ALA A 50 0.18 -17.24 -5.98
N GLU A 51 0.89 -16.18 -6.38
CA GLU A 51 2.20 -15.79 -5.86
C GLU A 51 2.15 -14.65 -4.83
N LEU A 52 0.97 -14.25 -4.34
CA LEU A 52 0.82 -13.12 -3.40
C LEU A 52 1.70 -13.27 -2.15
N ASP A 53 1.82 -14.49 -1.61
CA ASP A 53 2.73 -14.83 -0.51
C ASP A 53 4.18 -14.41 -0.77
N ARG A 54 4.67 -14.66 -2.00
CA ARG A 54 6.05 -14.34 -2.39
C ARG A 54 6.25 -12.83 -2.54
N PHE A 55 5.26 -12.12 -3.10
CA PHE A 55 5.33 -10.66 -3.23
C PHE A 55 5.34 -9.98 -1.87
N VAL A 56 4.44 -10.38 -0.96
CA VAL A 56 4.37 -9.84 0.40
C VAL A 56 5.67 -10.08 1.16
N ALA A 57 6.27 -11.27 1.07
CA ALA A 57 7.55 -11.55 1.71
C ALA A 57 8.65 -10.57 1.27
N ASN A 58 8.64 -10.17 0.00
CA ASN A 58 9.56 -9.14 -0.50
C ASN A 58 9.17 -7.73 -0.05
N GLU A 59 7.88 -7.42 0.08
CA GLU A 59 7.43 -6.09 0.57
C GLU A 59 7.82 -5.83 2.03
N ARG A 60 7.88 -6.88 2.87
CA ARG A 60 8.33 -6.77 4.26
C ARG A 60 9.76 -6.26 4.41
N LEU A 61 10.62 -6.40 3.40
CA LEU A 61 11.95 -5.76 3.38
C LEU A 61 11.85 -4.22 3.40
N GLY A 62 10.69 -3.65 3.07
CA GLY A 62 10.40 -2.23 3.17
C GLY A 62 10.51 -1.67 4.58
N PHE A 63 10.17 -2.44 5.61
CA PHE A 63 10.31 -2.02 7.02
C PHE A 63 11.78 -1.78 7.40
N THR A 64 12.71 -2.58 6.84
CA THR A 64 14.16 -2.37 7.00
C THR A 64 14.66 -1.19 6.16
N SER A 65 14.09 -1.03 4.96
CA SER A 65 14.46 0.07 4.05
C SER A 65 14.14 1.43 4.65
N GLN A 66 12.96 1.60 5.27
CA GLN A 66 12.58 2.85 5.94
C GLN A 66 13.60 3.27 7.01
N GLN A 67 14.03 2.32 7.84
CA GLN A 67 15.04 2.58 8.88
C GLN A 67 16.43 2.91 8.30
N THR A 68 16.74 2.42 7.10
CA THR A 68 18.05 2.63 6.46
C THR A 68 18.17 4.04 5.86
N TYR A 69 17.08 4.62 5.37
CA TYR A 69 17.07 5.92 4.68
C TYR A 69 16.61 7.11 5.55
N GLY A 70 16.21 6.87 6.81
CA GLY A 70 15.55 7.85 7.70
C GLY A 70 16.36 9.11 8.08
N ASP A 71 17.67 9.14 7.81
CA ASP A 71 18.56 10.29 8.09
C ASP A 71 19.39 10.67 6.84
N SER A 72 18.78 10.62 5.66
CA SER A 72 19.45 11.00 4.41
C SER A 72 19.19 12.46 4.02
N GLU A 73 20.08 13.03 3.19
CA GLU A 73 19.88 14.36 2.57
C GLU A 73 18.63 14.43 1.67
N LEU A 74 17.98 13.29 1.40
CA LEU A 74 16.73 13.22 0.63
C LEU A 74 15.49 13.46 1.49
N GLY A 75 15.65 13.59 2.81
CA GLY A 75 14.54 13.73 3.76
C GLY A 75 13.92 12.40 4.16
N GLU A 76 12.70 12.46 4.69
CA GLU A 76 11.97 11.28 5.16
C GLU A 76 11.62 10.33 4.03
N TYR A 77 11.65 9.03 4.31
CA TYR A 77 11.31 8.01 3.33
C TYR A 77 9.81 7.98 3.08
N GLU A 78 9.41 8.45 1.91
CA GLU A 78 8.01 8.59 1.57
C GLU A 78 7.36 7.25 1.13
N PHE A 79 7.69 6.77 -0.07
CA PHE A 79 7.10 5.56 -0.64
C PHE A 79 8.03 4.92 -1.68
N THR A 80 7.61 3.85 -2.32
CA THR A 80 8.38 3.17 -3.38
C THR A 80 7.51 2.88 -4.56
N ILE A 81 8.02 3.12 -5.77
CA ILE A 81 7.42 2.67 -7.03
C ILE A 81 8.31 1.57 -7.62
N ARG A 82 7.71 0.49 -8.10
CA ARG A 82 8.37 -0.48 -8.97
C ARG A 82 7.59 -0.61 -10.27
N ALA A 83 8.30 -0.49 -11.38
CA ALA A 83 7.74 -0.58 -12.72
C ALA A 83 7.77 -2.03 -13.23
N PHE A 84 6.67 -2.44 -13.86
CA PHE A 84 6.48 -3.70 -14.56
C PHE A 84 6.00 -3.40 -15.99
N GLU A 85 6.10 -4.38 -16.89
CA GLU A 85 5.66 -4.24 -18.28
C GLU A 85 4.20 -3.80 -18.39
N TYR A 86 3.36 -4.22 -17.45
CA TYR A 86 1.93 -3.95 -17.47
C TYR A 86 1.46 -3.00 -16.38
N GLY A 87 2.34 -2.18 -15.78
CA GLY A 87 1.94 -1.20 -14.78
C GLY A 87 2.91 -1.13 -13.60
N TYR A 88 2.39 -0.81 -12.42
CA TYR A 88 3.23 -0.43 -11.29
C TYR A 88 2.81 -1.08 -9.97
N VAL A 89 3.79 -1.15 -9.06
CA VAL A 89 3.59 -1.43 -7.64
C VAL A 89 3.99 -0.18 -6.85
N THR A 90 3.07 0.34 -6.06
CA THR A 90 3.33 1.44 -5.12
C THR A 90 3.23 0.94 -3.70
N ARG A 91 4.30 1.08 -2.92
CA ARG A 91 4.34 0.67 -1.50
C ARG A 91 4.45 1.88 -0.58
N VAL A 92 3.57 1.93 0.41
CA VAL A 92 3.59 2.88 1.52
C VAL A 92 3.69 2.10 2.83
N ILE A 93 4.53 2.57 3.76
CA ILE A 93 4.67 1.97 5.09
C ILE A 93 4.51 3.07 6.15
N VAL A 94 3.75 2.78 7.20
CA VAL A 94 3.62 3.62 8.40
C VAL A 94 3.69 2.70 9.62
N GLY A 95 4.73 2.90 10.45
CA GLY A 95 4.94 2.05 11.62
C GLY A 95 5.15 0.58 11.25
N ASP A 96 4.32 -0.30 11.78
CA ASP A 96 4.34 -1.75 11.58
C ASP A 96 3.39 -2.24 10.46
N ARG A 97 2.73 -1.31 9.77
CA ARG A 97 1.79 -1.59 8.68
C ARG A 97 2.30 -1.05 7.36
N GLY A 98 2.11 -1.85 6.32
CA GLY A 98 2.38 -1.44 4.95
C GLY A 98 1.20 -1.76 4.06
N VAL A 99 1.02 -0.94 3.03
CA VAL A 99 0.09 -1.20 1.95
C VAL A 99 0.89 -1.18 0.67
N TYR A 100 0.68 -2.18 -0.18
CA TYR A 100 1.10 -2.06 -1.56
C TYR A 100 -0.11 -2.14 -2.48
N VAL A 101 -0.08 -1.28 -3.49
CA VAL A 101 -1.14 -1.08 -4.47
C VAL A 101 -0.57 -1.44 -5.83
N THR A 102 -1.29 -2.26 -6.60
CA THR A 102 -0.96 -2.49 -8.01
C THR A 102 -1.86 -1.64 -8.90
N THR A 103 -1.29 -1.19 -10.01
CA THR A 103 -1.97 -0.26 -10.93
C THR A 103 -1.70 -0.63 -12.39
N ASP A 104 -2.54 -0.17 -13.33
CA ASP A 104 -2.11 -0.03 -14.73
C ASP A 104 -1.08 1.12 -14.86
N GLU A 105 -0.87 1.60 -16.07
CA GLU A 105 0.01 2.75 -16.32
C GLU A 105 -0.52 4.04 -15.70
N MET A 106 0.39 4.80 -15.08
CA MET A 106 0.08 6.04 -14.36
C MET A 106 1.19 7.07 -14.55
N HIS A 107 0.84 8.34 -14.40
CA HIS A 107 1.77 9.46 -14.35
C HIS A 107 2.40 9.63 -12.96
N MET A 108 3.55 10.31 -12.92
CA MET A 108 4.32 10.47 -11.67
C MET A 108 3.48 11.11 -10.55
N ASP A 109 2.75 12.18 -10.87
CA ASP A 109 1.97 12.95 -9.89
C ASP A 109 0.86 12.10 -9.24
N GLU A 110 0.30 11.13 -9.98
CA GLU A 110 -0.75 10.25 -9.45
C GLU A 110 -0.20 9.26 -8.40
N PHE A 111 1.10 8.93 -8.44
CA PHE A 111 1.73 8.14 -7.37
C PHE A 111 1.88 8.94 -6.07
N ASP A 112 2.19 10.23 -6.17
CA ASP A 112 2.27 11.12 -5.00
C ASP A 112 0.89 11.27 -4.34
N GLU A 113 -0.17 11.43 -5.14
CA GLU A 113 -1.55 11.48 -4.67
C GLU A 113 -1.97 10.17 -4.00
N LEU A 114 -1.71 9.03 -4.64
CA LEU A 114 -1.97 7.71 -4.08
C LEU A 114 -1.23 7.49 -2.76
N ALA A 115 0.08 7.78 -2.73
CA ALA A 115 0.90 7.57 -1.56
C ALA A 115 0.45 8.45 -0.38
N THR A 116 0.10 9.71 -0.67
CA THR A 116 -0.43 10.64 0.33
C THR A 116 -1.75 10.14 0.92
N ALA A 117 -2.69 9.71 0.08
CA ALA A 117 -3.98 9.21 0.52
C ALA A 117 -3.85 7.95 1.38
N VAL A 118 -3.08 6.97 0.92
CA VAL A 118 -2.82 5.72 1.67
C VAL A 118 -2.12 6.01 3.00
N ARG A 119 -1.14 6.91 3.02
CA ARG A 119 -0.43 7.26 4.26
C ARG A 119 -1.36 7.93 5.27
N GLY A 120 -2.26 8.81 4.82
CA GLY A 120 -3.27 9.45 5.67
C GLY A 120 -4.09 8.41 6.43
N VAL A 121 -4.69 7.47 5.69
CA VAL A 121 -5.50 6.38 6.26
C VAL A 121 -4.69 5.53 7.23
N LEU A 122 -3.44 5.17 6.90
CA LEU A 122 -2.60 4.38 7.79
C LEU A 122 -2.23 5.11 9.10
N ARG A 123 -1.96 6.43 9.05
CA ARG A 123 -1.64 7.23 10.25
C ARG A 123 -2.82 7.32 11.20
N GLU A 124 -4.01 7.61 10.67
CA GLU A 124 -5.25 7.68 11.44
C GLU A 124 -5.55 6.37 12.17
N ASN A 125 -5.25 5.24 11.52
CA ASN A 125 -5.51 3.90 12.04
C ASN A 125 -4.37 3.26 12.86
N THR A 126 -3.19 3.90 12.91
CA THR A 126 -2.03 3.42 13.69
C THR A 126 -1.79 4.31 14.93
N GLY A 127 -2.50 5.43 15.05
CA GLY A 127 -2.28 6.43 16.11
C GLY A 127 -0.90 7.11 16.03
N ALA A 128 -0.21 6.94 14.90
CA ALA A 128 1.07 7.57 14.61
C ALA A 128 0.79 8.97 14.05
N ALA A 129 0.92 9.98 14.92
CA ALA A 129 0.92 11.40 14.55
C ALA A 129 2.21 11.77 13.81
#